data_AF-A0A1B7WAB0-F1
#
_entry.id   AF-A0A1B7WAB0-F1
#
_cell.length_a   1.000
_cell.length_b   1.000
_cell.length_c   1.000
_cell.angle_alpha   90.00
_cell.angle_beta   90.00
_cell.angle_gamma   90.00
#
_symmetry.space_group_name_H-M   'P 1'
#
loop_
_entity.id
_entity.type
_entity.pdbx_description
1 polymer ?
#
loop_
_entity_poly.entity_id
_entity_poly.type
_entity_poly.pdbx_seq_one_letter_code
_entity_poly.pdbx_strand_id
1 'polypeptide(L)'
;EPDSEAYIRPQRQWSDIVVSFYPPNNEIDETNDHLNVRLTLRPSIPHPDFTEIIHAGHSDSQSAIRLGLDRDMGKPVDVLEVDGHANLEQVSKIEHIMCEDMPHLKNVCDREINPELGKIAGTTGETLQSYPLALTQLIITYHMLKATQTY
;
A
#
# COMPACT_ATOMS: atom_id res chain seq x y z
N GLU A 1 9.14 5.93 -25.01
CA GLU A 1 9.36 7.08 -24.10
C GLU A 1 10.82 7.14 -23.64
N PRO A 2 11.73 7.72 -24.44
CA PRO A 2 13.17 7.72 -24.14
C PRO A 2 13.55 8.58 -22.93
N ASP A 3 12.90 9.74 -22.73
CA ASP A 3 13.24 10.66 -21.64
C ASP A 3 12.89 10.07 -20.26
N SER A 4 11.73 9.42 -20.14
CA SER A 4 11.33 8.74 -18.91
C SER A 4 12.32 7.63 -18.55
N GLU A 5 12.77 6.87 -19.55
CA GLU A 5 13.77 5.82 -19.37
C GLU A 5 15.12 6.37 -18.94
N ALA A 6 15.56 7.49 -19.52
CA ALA A 6 16.84 8.09 -19.22
C ALA A 6 16.88 8.85 -17.87
N TYR A 7 15.77 9.48 -17.46
CA TYR A 7 15.79 10.47 -16.38
C TYR A 7 14.79 10.23 -15.25
N ILE A 8 13.70 9.49 -15.47
CA ILE A 8 12.65 9.27 -14.46
C ILE A 8 12.78 7.89 -13.82
N ARG A 9 12.72 6.81 -14.61
CA ARG A 9 12.80 5.43 -14.12
C ARG A 9 14.06 5.15 -13.28
N PRO A 10 15.25 5.71 -13.58
CA PRO A 10 16.45 5.49 -12.77
C PRO A 10 16.34 6.03 -11.34
N GLN A 11 15.47 7.01 -11.07
CA GLN A 11 15.28 7.56 -9.73
C GLN A 11 14.74 6.52 -8.74
N ARG A 12 14.01 5.50 -9.24
CA ARG A 12 13.51 4.35 -8.46
C ARG A 12 14.62 3.72 -7.62
N GLN A 13 15.87 3.68 -8.10
CA GLN A 13 16.97 3.03 -7.37
C GLN A 13 17.28 3.67 -6.00
N TRP A 14 16.83 4.90 -5.77
CA TRP A 14 17.08 5.69 -4.55
C TRP A 14 15.88 5.79 -3.62
N SER A 15 14.71 5.28 -4.02
CA SER A 15 13.49 5.33 -3.20
C SER A 15 13.55 4.35 -2.02
N ASP A 16 12.96 4.70 -0.88
CA ASP A 16 12.73 3.75 0.22
C ASP A 16 11.50 2.86 -0.04
N ILE A 17 10.48 3.44 -0.67
CA ILE A 17 9.24 2.76 -1.03
C ILE A 17 8.94 3.02 -2.51
N VAL A 18 8.54 1.97 -3.24
CA VAL A 18 8.04 2.10 -4.61
C VAL A 18 6.59 1.64 -4.64
N VAL A 19 5.70 2.54 -5.06
CA VAL A 19 4.26 2.28 -5.23
C VAL A 19 4.00 1.99 -6.70
N SER A 20 3.30 0.90 -7.00
CA SER A 20 2.91 0.55 -8.37
C SER A 20 1.47 0.08 -8.39
N PHE A 21 0.58 0.91 -8.94
CA PHE A 21 -0.80 0.51 -9.22
C PHE A 21 -0.86 -0.23 -10.55
N TYR A 22 -1.65 -1.30 -10.62
CA TYR A 22 -1.79 -2.12 -11.82
C TYR A 22 -3.19 -2.76 -11.88
N PRO A 23 -3.71 -3.04 -13.10
CA PRO A 23 -5.01 -3.68 -13.24
C PRO A 23 -4.96 -5.14 -12.78
N PRO A 24 -6.08 -5.70 -12.27
CA PRO A 24 -6.18 -7.12 -11.95
C PRO A 24 -6.05 -7.98 -13.22
N ASN A 25 -5.44 -9.17 -13.09
CA ASN A 25 -5.10 -10.04 -14.23
C ASN A 25 -6.31 -10.58 -15.03
N ASN A 26 -7.51 -10.54 -14.46
CA ASN A 26 -8.68 -11.25 -14.98
C ASN A 26 -9.81 -10.33 -15.49
N GLU A 27 -9.67 -9.00 -15.38
CA GLU A 27 -10.71 -8.04 -15.73
C GLU A 27 -10.13 -7.01 -16.70
N ILE A 28 -10.16 -7.34 -18.00
CA ILE A 28 -9.75 -6.43 -19.08
C ILE A 28 -10.86 -5.39 -19.37
N ASP A 29 -12.08 -5.63 -18.88
CA ASP A 29 -13.30 -4.88 -19.24
C ASP A 29 -13.96 -4.09 -18.10
N GLU A 30 -13.50 -4.20 -16.86
CA GLU A 30 -14.10 -3.45 -15.75
C GLU A 30 -13.22 -2.26 -15.37
N THR A 31 -13.88 -1.18 -14.98
CA THR A 31 -13.38 0.19 -14.96
C THR A 31 -12.03 0.35 -14.24
N ASN A 32 -11.26 1.39 -14.60
CA ASN A 32 -10.00 1.81 -13.94
C ASN A 32 -10.14 2.09 -12.42
N ASP A 33 -11.28 1.79 -11.82
CA ASP A 33 -11.68 2.12 -10.47
C ASP A 33 -11.17 1.10 -9.43
N HIS A 34 -10.77 -0.11 -9.87
CA HIS A 34 -10.35 -1.21 -8.98
C HIS A 34 -8.92 -1.70 -9.25
N LEU A 35 -7.95 -0.78 -9.24
CA LEU A 35 -6.54 -1.13 -9.37
C LEU A 35 -6.00 -1.85 -8.13
N ASN A 36 -5.21 -2.89 -8.35
CA ASN A 36 -4.33 -3.46 -7.34
C ASN A 36 -3.17 -2.49 -7.07
N VAL A 37 -2.53 -2.60 -5.91
CA VAL A 37 -1.26 -1.93 -5.63
C VAL A 37 -0.22 -2.92 -5.15
N ARG A 38 1.00 -2.70 -5.64
CA ARG A 38 2.22 -3.34 -5.16
C ARG A 38 3.09 -2.29 -4.49
N LEU A 39 3.31 -2.46 -3.20
CA LEU A 39 4.20 -1.65 -2.38
C LEU A 39 5.51 -2.41 -2.19
N THR A 40 6.57 -1.93 -2.83
CA THR A 40 7.92 -2.45 -2.61
C THR A 40 8.54 -1.72 -1.44
N LEU A 41 8.80 -2.44 -0.36
CA LEU A 41 9.29 -1.94 0.92
C LEU A 41 10.77 -2.32 1.05
N ARG A 42 11.67 -1.33 0.92
CA ARG A 42 13.12 -1.59 0.99
C ARG A 42 13.60 -1.47 2.42
N PRO A 43 14.56 -2.31 2.84
CA PRO A 43 15.11 -2.29 4.20
C PRO A 43 16.01 -1.07 4.49
N SER A 44 15.89 0.03 3.73
CA SER A 44 16.56 1.31 4.00
C SER A 44 15.90 2.10 5.12
N ILE A 45 14.64 1.80 5.46
CA ILE A 45 13.93 2.35 6.62
C ILE A 45 13.20 1.23 7.38
N PRO A 46 12.96 1.38 8.71
CA PRO A 46 12.22 0.39 9.48
C PRO A 46 10.72 0.42 9.11
N HIS A 47 10.22 -0.69 8.57
CA HIS A 47 8.79 -0.90 8.28
C HIS A 47 8.05 -1.47 9.50
N PRO A 48 6.72 -1.25 9.61
CA PRO A 48 5.90 -1.96 10.59
C PRO A 48 6.04 -3.48 10.43
N ASP A 49 5.89 -4.21 11.53
CA ASP A 49 5.89 -5.67 11.49
C ASP A 49 4.56 -6.17 10.91
N PHE A 50 4.58 -6.47 9.61
CA PHE A 50 3.44 -7.00 8.88
C PHE A 50 3.37 -8.54 8.88
N THR A 51 4.15 -9.23 9.71
CA THR A 51 4.16 -10.71 9.75
C THR A 51 2.80 -11.31 10.13
N GLU A 52 1.95 -10.58 10.86
CA GLU A 52 0.58 -11.00 11.14
C GLU A 52 -0.25 -11.23 9.85
N ILE A 53 0.07 -10.52 8.77
CA ILE A 53 -0.55 -10.72 7.45
C ILE A 53 -0.21 -12.10 6.89
N ILE A 54 1.03 -12.57 7.10
CA ILE A 54 1.50 -13.89 6.65
C ILE A 54 0.70 -15.00 7.35
N HIS A 55 0.44 -14.83 8.65
CA HIS A 55 -0.29 -15.81 9.45
C HIS A 55 -1.77 -15.92 9.09
N ALA A 56 -2.40 -14.81 8.66
CA ALA A 56 -3.78 -14.82 8.17
C ALA A 56 -3.95 -15.59 6.83
N GLY A 57 -2.87 -15.75 6.05
CA GLY A 57 -2.90 -16.36 4.72
C GLY A 57 -2.65 -17.89 4.67
N HIS A 58 -2.42 -18.56 5.80
CA HIS A 58 -2.09 -19.99 5.81
C HIS A 58 -3.29 -20.91 5.49
N SER A 59 -4.53 -20.39 5.44
CA SER A 59 -5.72 -21.14 5.00
C SER A 59 -6.31 -20.68 3.67
N ASP A 60 -5.98 -19.47 3.19
CA ASP A 60 -6.55 -18.91 1.97
C ASP A 60 -5.46 -18.38 1.04
N SER A 61 -5.16 -19.13 -0.01
CA SER A 61 -4.46 -18.65 -1.21
C SER A 61 -5.24 -17.57 -1.98
N GLN A 62 -6.28 -16.99 -1.36
CA GLN A 62 -7.21 -15.99 -1.91
C GLN A 62 -7.23 -14.68 -1.10
N SER A 63 -6.33 -14.49 -0.13
CA SER A 63 -6.26 -13.21 0.58
C SER A 63 -5.96 -12.05 -0.38
N ALA A 64 -6.79 -11.01 -0.31
CA ALA A 64 -6.64 -9.79 -1.09
C ALA A 64 -5.45 -8.93 -0.62
N ILE A 65 -4.85 -9.28 0.53
CA ILE A 65 -3.64 -8.64 1.07
C ILE A 65 -2.59 -9.72 1.28
N ARG A 66 -1.40 -9.51 0.71
CA ARG A 66 -0.31 -10.48 0.74
C ARG A 66 1.01 -9.80 1.03
N LEU A 67 1.80 -10.38 1.93
CA LEU A 67 3.18 -10.01 2.18
C LEU A 67 4.09 -11.10 1.63
N GLY A 68 5.06 -10.72 0.81
CA GLY A 68 6.01 -11.64 0.20
C GLY A 68 7.41 -11.05 0.12
N LEU A 69 8.38 -11.92 -0.23
CA LEU A 69 9.76 -11.54 -0.49
C LEU A 69 10.01 -11.51 -1.99
N ASP A 70 10.66 -10.47 -2.48
CA ASP A 70 11.07 -10.36 -3.89
C ASP A 70 12.42 -9.66 -4.02
N ARG A 71 12.83 -9.38 -5.26
CA ARG A 71 13.97 -8.55 -5.60
C ARG A 71 13.53 -7.35 -6.42
N ASP A 72 13.90 -6.17 -5.95
CA ASP A 72 13.79 -4.94 -6.72
C ASP A 72 15.17 -4.44 -7.11
N MET A 73 15.40 -4.24 -8.42
CA MET A 73 16.71 -3.83 -8.95
C MET A 73 17.86 -4.73 -8.44
N GLY A 74 17.60 -6.04 -8.29
CA GLY A 74 18.56 -7.03 -7.79
C GLY A 74 18.73 -7.10 -6.27
N LYS A 75 18.14 -6.17 -5.50
CA LYS A 75 18.22 -6.11 -4.03
C LYS A 75 17.01 -6.79 -3.40
N PRO A 76 17.18 -7.54 -2.28
CA PRO A 76 16.06 -8.15 -1.57
C PRO A 76 15.15 -7.08 -0.97
N VAL A 77 13.85 -7.29 -1.07
CA VAL A 77 12.80 -6.37 -0.60
C VAL A 77 11.59 -7.15 -0.09
N ASP A 78 10.85 -6.54 0.83
CA ASP A 78 9.50 -6.98 1.15
C ASP A 78 8.52 -6.37 0.15
N VAL A 79 7.49 -7.12 -0.20
CA VAL A 79 6.44 -6.68 -1.12
C VAL A 79 5.10 -6.89 -0.46
N LEU A 80 4.39 -5.79 -0.22
CA LEU A 80 3.00 -5.81 0.20
C LEU A 80 2.11 -5.59 -1.03
N GLU A 81 1.32 -6.59 -1.39
CA GLU A 81 0.31 -6.50 -2.44
C GLU A 81 -1.07 -6.36 -1.82
N VAL A 82 -1.88 -5.45 -2.38
CA VAL A 82 -3.28 -5.25 -2.01
C VAL A 82 -4.11 -5.24 -3.29
N ASP A 83 -5.06 -6.15 -3.39
CA ASP A 83 -5.96 -6.24 -4.54
C ASP A 83 -7.04 -5.16 -4.47
N GLY A 84 -7.53 -4.74 -5.64
CA GLY A 84 -8.62 -3.76 -5.80
C GLY A 84 -9.92 -4.18 -5.12
N HIS A 85 -10.11 -5.48 -4.95
CA HIS A 85 -11.27 -6.08 -4.29
C HIS A 85 -11.04 -6.37 -2.79
N ALA A 86 -9.98 -5.83 -2.18
CA ALA A 86 -9.77 -5.96 -0.74
C ALA A 86 -10.99 -5.44 0.03
N ASN A 87 -11.36 -6.13 1.10
CA ASN A 87 -12.48 -5.72 1.95
C ASN A 87 -12.00 -4.98 3.21
N LEU A 88 -12.96 -4.34 3.89
CA LEU A 88 -12.67 -3.53 5.08
C LEU A 88 -11.97 -4.34 6.18
N GLU A 89 -12.42 -5.57 6.43
CA GLU A 89 -11.85 -6.42 7.49
C GLU A 89 -10.36 -6.71 7.26
N GLN A 90 -9.98 -6.99 6.01
CA GLN A 90 -8.59 -7.23 5.64
C GLN A 90 -7.75 -5.97 5.83
N VAL A 91 -8.27 -4.82 5.43
CA VAL A 91 -7.59 -3.53 5.48
C VAL A 91 -7.39 -3.06 6.93
N SER A 92 -8.42 -3.22 7.76
CA SER A 92 -8.37 -2.80 9.17
C SER A 92 -7.30 -3.53 9.98
N LYS A 93 -6.86 -4.72 9.57
CA LYS A 93 -5.73 -5.42 10.21
C LYS A 93 -4.42 -4.63 10.03
N ILE A 94 -4.15 -4.15 8.82
CA ILE A 94 -2.97 -3.31 8.56
C ILE A 94 -3.09 -1.99 9.32
N GLU A 95 -4.26 -1.35 9.27
CA GLU A 95 -4.51 -0.10 9.99
C GLU A 95 -4.24 -0.26 11.48
N HIS A 96 -4.66 -1.38 12.07
CA HIS A 96 -4.45 -1.68 13.47
C HIS A 96 -2.97 -1.82 13.82
N ILE A 97 -2.21 -2.63 13.06
CA ILE A 97 -0.75 -2.79 13.25
C ILE A 97 -0.06 -1.42 13.24
N MET A 98 -0.40 -0.56 12.28
CA MET A 98 0.18 0.78 12.17
C MET A 98 -0.25 1.73 13.29
N CYS A 99 -1.51 1.67 13.71
CA CYS A 99 -2.04 2.43 14.84
C CYS A 99 -1.39 2.04 16.18
N GLU A 100 -1.14 0.74 16.38
CA GLU A 100 -0.57 0.20 17.61
C GLU A 100 0.91 0.55 17.75
N ASP A 101 1.67 0.47 16.65
CA ASP A 101 3.09 0.84 16.63
C ASP A 101 3.30 2.33 16.97
N MET A 102 2.34 3.19 16.65
CA MET A 102 2.41 4.61 16.97
C MET A 102 1.06 5.15 17.46
N PRO A 103 0.79 5.14 18.79
CA PRO A 103 -0.49 5.60 19.34
C PRO A 103 -0.83 7.07 19.02
N HIS A 104 0.17 7.91 18.74
CA HIS A 104 -0.02 9.30 18.33
C HIS A 104 -0.58 9.44 16.90
N LEU A 105 -0.47 8.39 16.08
CA LEU A 105 -1.00 8.30 14.73
C LEU A 105 -2.48 7.93 14.69
N LYS A 106 -3.15 7.66 15.83
CA LYS A 106 -4.59 7.33 15.87
C LYS A 106 -5.46 8.33 15.11
N ASN A 107 -5.16 9.63 15.23
CA ASN A 107 -5.91 10.67 14.52
C ASN A 107 -5.72 10.66 12.99
N VAL A 108 -4.81 9.84 12.46
CA VAL A 108 -4.48 9.72 11.03
C VAL A 108 -4.86 8.34 10.49
N CYS A 109 -4.62 7.30 11.29
CA CYS A 109 -4.86 5.93 10.91
C CYS A 109 -6.30 5.47 11.18
N ASP A 110 -7.05 6.19 12.03
CA ASP A 110 -8.46 5.94 12.25
C ASP A 110 -9.29 6.51 11.09
N ARG A 111 -10.03 5.64 10.41
CA ARG A 111 -10.89 5.99 9.28
C ARG A 111 -12.19 6.67 9.66
N GLU A 112 -12.71 6.46 10.88
CA GLU A 112 -13.84 7.25 11.38
C GLU A 112 -13.43 8.73 11.49
N ILE A 113 -12.16 8.96 11.84
CA ILE A 113 -11.56 10.30 11.92
C ILE A 113 -11.14 10.80 10.52
N ASN A 114 -10.65 9.91 9.64
CA ASN A 114 -10.16 10.25 8.30
C ASN A 114 -10.96 9.54 7.21
N PRO A 115 -12.24 9.90 7.00
CA PRO A 115 -13.09 9.24 6.01
C PRO A 115 -12.65 9.51 4.57
N GLU A 116 -11.72 10.46 4.34
CA GLU A 116 -11.23 10.83 3.02
C GLU A 116 -10.14 9.90 2.48
N LEU A 117 -9.55 9.04 3.32
CA LEU A 117 -8.52 8.10 2.88
C LEU A 117 -9.06 7.12 1.83
N GLY A 118 -8.36 7.04 0.71
CA GLY A 118 -8.72 6.20 -0.42
C GLY A 118 -9.95 6.63 -1.21
N LYS A 119 -10.55 7.80 -0.92
CA LYS A 119 -11.63 8.32 -1.77
C LYS A 119 -11.09 8.79 -3.11
N ILE A 120 -11.75 8.40 -4.18
CA ILE A 120 -11.47 8.85 -5.55
C ILE A 120 -12.76 9.31 -6.22
N ALA A 121 -12.65 10.26 -7.14
CA ALA A 121 -13.75 10.63 -8.02
C ALA A 121 -13.80 9.64 -9.19
N GLY A 122 -14.91 8.91 -9.31
CA GLY A 122 -15.18 8.03 -10.44
C GLY A 122 -15.41 8.83 -11.73
N THR A 123 -15.40 8.11 -12.85
CA THR A 123 -15.52 8.74 -14.18
C THR A 123 -16.90 9.37 -14.43
N THR A 124 -17.92 9.01 -13.63
CA THR A 124 -19.27 9.59 -13.71
C THR A 124 -19.56 10.62 -12.60
N GLY A 125 -18.54 10.99 -11.82
CA GLY A 125 -18.62 11.98 -10.74
C GLY A 125 -19.09 11.44 -9.39
N GLU A 126 -19.29 10.12 -9.29
CA GLU A 126 -19.50 9.41 -8.03
C GLU A 126 -18.22 9.38 -7.19
N THR A 127 -18.36 9.21 -5.88
CA THR A 127 -17.21 8.99 -4.99
C THR A 127 -17.05 7.50 -4.75
N LEU A 128 -15.88 6.97 -5.08
CA LEU A 128 -15.52 5.57 -4.88
C LEU A 128 -14.51 5.43 -3.75
N GLN A 129 -14.49 4.26 -3.13
CA GLN A 129 -13.53 3.91 -2.08
C GLN A 129 -12.52 2.90 -2.62
N SER A 130 -11.26 3.31 -2.70
CA SER A 130 -10.13 2.44 -3.04
C SER A 130 -9.35 2.07 -1.77
N TYR A 131 -9.40 0.80 -1.40
CA TYR A 131 -8.61 0.28 -0.27
C TYR A 131 -7.10 0.20 -0.55
N PRO A 132 -6.65 -0.22 -1.76
CA PRO A 132 -5.25 -0.09 -2.17
C PRO A 132 -4.69 1.33 -2.02
N LEU A 133 -5.48 2.34 -2.42
CA LEU A 133 -5.08 3.74 -2.26
C LEU A 133 -5.06 4.17 -0.79
N ALA A 134 -6.09 3.83 -0.01
CA ALA A 134 -6.15 4.14 1.42
C ALA A 134 -4.91 3.62 2.16
N LEU A 135 -4.55 2.36 1.95
CA LEU A 135 -3.38 1.75 2.58
C LEU A 135 -2.06 2.38 2.10
N THR A 136 -1.97 2.71 0.81
CA THR A 136 -0.80 3.42 0.27
C THR A 136 -0.61 4.77 0.95
N GLN A 137 -1.68 5.57 1.04
CA GLN A 137 -1.65 6.88 1.70
C GLN A 137 -1.24 6.71 3.17
N LEU A 138 -1.84 5.76 3.86
CA LEU A 138 -1.55 5.47 5.27
C LEU A 138 -0.09 5.09 5.51
N ILE A 139 0.46 4.18 4.70
CA ILE A 139 1.86 3.71 4.81
C ILE A 139 2.85 4.86 4.57
N ILE A 140 2.60 5.68 3.55
CA ILE A 140 3.45 6.84 3.28
C ILE A 140 3.38 7.83 4.46
N THR A 141 2.17 8.15 4.93
CA THR A 141 2.00 9.09 6.04
C THR A 141 2.64 8.58 7.34
N TYR A 142 2.49 7.29 7.64
CA TYR A 142 3.16 6.65 8.77
C TYR A 142 4.68 6.85 8.70
N HIS A 143 5.30 6.57 7.54
CA HIS A 143 6.74 6.73 7.39
C HIS A 143 7.19 8.19 7.48
N MET A 144 6.40 9.13 6.92
CA MET A 144 6.68 10.56 7.04
C MET A 144 6.64 11.02 8.52
N LEU A 145 5.65 10.57 9.29
CA LEU A 145 5.51 10.94 10.70
C LEU A 145 6.54 10.23 11.59
N LYS A 146 6.89 8.99 11.28
CA LYS A 146 7.99 8.29 11.98
C LYS A 146 9.32 9.00 11.76
N ALA A 147 9.59 9.48 10.54
CA ALA A 147 10.81 10.21 10.23
C ALA A 147 10.94 11.55 10.99
N THR A 148 9.84 12.20 11.40
CA THR A 148 9.92 13.43 12.20
C THR A 148 10.23 13.19 13.68
N GLN A 149 10.04 11.95 14.17
CA GLN A 149 10.25 11.58 15.57
C GLN A 149 11.64 11.03 15.86
N THR A 150 12.44 10.72 14.84
CA THR A 150 13.78 10.13 14.98
C THR A 150 14.86 11.15 15.35
N TYR A 151 14.56 12.12 16.23
CA TYR A 151 15.51 13.11 16.76
C TYR A 151 15.74 12.94 18.26
#